data_AF-A0A358HW93-F1
#
_entry.id   AF-A0A358HW93-F1
#
_cell.length_a   1.000
_cell.length_b   1.000
_cell.length_c   1.000
_cell.angle_alpha   90.00
_cell.angle_beta   90.00
_cell.angle_gamma   90.00
#
_symmetry.space_group_name_H-M   'P 1'
#
loop_
_entity.id
_entity.type
_entity.pdbx_description
1 polymer ?
#
loop_
_entity_poly.entity_id
_entity_poly.type
_entity_poly.pdbx_seq_one_letter_code
_entity_poly.pdbx_strand_id
1 'polypeptide(L)'
;ARELDIRLIDTVCIRSYSDKSRGDLEWLKGIDGDGTDMLIIDDLVDTGKTAKAVREKLPKAHFATVYAKPLGREVVDSFVTEVSQDTWIYFPWDMELSVNAPISERAR
;
A
#
# COMPACT_ATOMS: atom_id res chain seq x y z
N ALA A 1 -9.42 0.64 11.63
CA ALA A 1 -9.91 1.59 12.67
C ALA A 1 -11.13 1.05 13.41
N ARG A 2 -12.28 0.86 12.74
CA ARG A 2 -13.53 0.40 13.37
C ARG A 2 -13.39 -0.88 14.20
N GLU A 3 -12.77 -1.93 13.68
CA GLU A 3 -12.61 -3.22 14.41
C GLU A 3 -11.75 -3.13 15.68
N LEU A 4 -10.87 -2.12 15.77
CA LEU A 4 -9.98 -1.91 16.91
C LEU A 4 -10.43 -0.72 17.78
N ASP A 5 -11.59 -0.13 17.48
CA ASP A 5 -12.10 1.11 18.09
C ASP A 5 -11.08 2.27 18.12
N ILE A 6 -10.21 2.35 17.11
CA ILE A 6 -9.23 3.43 16.97
C ILE A 6 -9.93 4.69 16.46
N ARG A 7 -9.87 5.76 17.24
CA ARG A 7 -10.50 7.06 16.94
C ARG A 7 -9.55 8.08 16.32
N LEU A 8 -8.27 8.00 16.65
CA LEU A 8 -7.25 8.86 16.07
C LEU A 8 -6.73 8.20 14.79
N ILE A 9 -7.00 8.85 13.65
CA ILE A 9 -6.51 8.41 12.34
C ILE A 9 -5.78 9.60 11.73
N ASP A 10 -4.53 9.37 11.33
CA ASP A 10 -3.73 10.34 10.59
C ASP A 10 -3.17 9.70 9.31
N THR A 11 -2.50 10.48 8.47
CA THR A 11 -1.99 10.03 7.18
C THR A 11 -0.54 10.43 6.96
N VAL A 12 0.22 9.49 6.42
CA VAL A 12 1.50 9.74 5.75
C VAL A 12 1.23 9.72 4.26
N CYS A 13 1.65 10.77 3.55
CA CYS A 13 1.45 10.89 2.11
C CYS A 13 2.81 10.93 1.42
N ILE A 14 3.11 9.89 0.63
CA ILE A 14 4.36 9.76 -0.12
C ILE A 14 4.01 9.62 -1.60
N ARG A 15 4.75 10.35 -2.43
CA ARG A 15 4.65 10.30 -3.89
C ARG A 15 5.91 9.66 -4.47
N SER A 16 5.76 8.76 -5.42
CA SER A 16 6.86 8.22 -6.22
C SER A 16 6.87 8.88 -7.61
N TYR A 17 8.05 9.34 -8.07
CA TYR A 17 8.24 9.80 -9.45
C TYR A 17 8.86 8.67 -10.28
N SER A 18 8.33 8.47 -11.49
CA SER A 18 8.81 7.46 -12.44
C SER A 18 9.87 7.96 -13.42
N ASP A 19 10.27 9.24 -13.30
CA ASP A 19 11.18 9.85 -14.26
C ASP A 19 12.59 9.28 -14.08
N LYS A 20 13.11 8.72 -15.19
CA LYS A 20 14.20 7.74 -15.30
C LYS A 20 15.58 8.16 -14.74
N SER A 21 15.69 9.30 -14.06
CA SER A 21 16.94 9.85 -13.55
C SER A 21 17.09 9.84 -12.02
N ARG A 22 16.03 9.62 -11.22
CA ARG A 22 16.18 9.44 -9.77
C ARG A 22 14.90 8.86 -9.16
N GLY A 23 15.02 7.70 -8.52
CA GLY A 23 13.93 7.05 -7.78
C GLY A 23 13.65 7.73 -6.44
N ASP A 24 13.46 9.04 -6.45
CA ASP A 24 13.28 9.83 -5.24
C ASP A 24 11.81 9.80 -4.83
N LEU A 25 11.56 9.30 -3.63
CA LEU A 25 10.26 9.37 -2.96
C LEU A 25 10.12 10.76 -2.33
N GLU A 26 9.02 11.44 -2.62
CA GLU A 26 8.69 12.74 -2.02
C GLU A 26 7.67 12.56 -0.90
N TRP A 27 8.01 13.03 0.30
CA TRP A 27 7.07 13.12 1.41
C TRP A 27 6.24 14.40 1.27
N LEU A 28 4.96 14.25 0.95
CA LEU A 28 4.01 15.36 0.86
C LEU A 28 3.46 15.73 2.24
N LYS A 29 3.28 14.71 3.09
CA LYS A 29 2.83 14.86 4.48
C LYS A 29 3.44 13.75 5.32
N GLY A 30 4.04 14.13 6.44
CA GLY A 30 4.51 13.20 7.48
C GLY A 30 3.69 13.33 8.75
N ILE A 31 4.08 12.55 9.75
CA ILE A 31 3.63 12.67 11.13
C ILE A 31 4.87 12.79 12.03
N ASP A 32 4.73 13.43 13.18
CA ASP A 32 5.82 13.58 14.14
C ASP A 32 6.04 12.30 14.96
N GLY A 33 7.28 12.15 15.46
CA GLY A 33 7.67 11.02 16.30
C GLY A 33 8.36 9.89 15.53
N ASP A 34 8.54 8.75 16.21
CA ASP A 34 9.26 7.58 15.71
C ASP A 34 8.34 6.37 15.44
N GLY A 35 7.02 6.55 15.54
CA GLY A 35 6.03 5.50 15.35
C GLY A 35 5.67 4.71 16.61
N THR A 36 6.19 5.07 17.79
CA THR A 36 5.77 4.40 19.04
C THR A 36 4.25 4.40 19.20
N ASP A 37 3.66 3.24 19.52
CA ASP A 37 2.22 3.01 19.67
C ASP A 37 1.37 3.32 18.41
N MET A 38 1.99 3.35 17.23
CA MET A 38 1.30 3.56 15.96
C MET A 38 1.17 2.28 15.15
N LEU A 39 0.01 2.12 14.51
CA LEU A 39 -0.27 1.08 13.51
C LEU A 39 -0.34 1.75 12.13
N ILE A 40 0.61 1.42 11.26
CA ILE A 40 0.62 1.83 9.85
C ILE A 40 -0.06 0.75 9.03
N ILE A 41 -0.99 1.17 8.17
CA ILE A 41 -1.73 0.30 7.26
C ILE A 41 -1.50 0.77 5.83
N ASP A 42 -1.18 -0.16 4.94
CA ASP A 42 -1.19 0.03 3.49
C ASP A 42 -1.90 -1.15 2.80
N ASP A 43 -2.31 -1.00 1.56
CA ASP A 43 -3.04 -2.05 0.83
C ASP A 43 -2.13 -3.22 0.40
N LEU A 44 -0.96 -2.89 -0.16
CA LEU A 44 0.00 -3.83 -0.72
C LEU A 44 1.43 -3.35 -0.49
N VAL A 45 2.29 -4.26 -0.04
CA VAL A 45 3.74 -4.10 -0.19
C VAL A 45 4.25 -4.84 -1.43
N ASP A 46 4.64 -4.07 -2.47
CA ASP A 46 5.16 -4.62 -3.74
C ASP A 46 6.69 -4.84 -3.71
N THR A 47 7.48 -3.84 -4.14
CA THR A 47 8.96 -3.88 -4.06
C THR A 47 9.50 -3.42 -2.71
N GLY A 48 8.62 -2.95 -1.82
CA GLY A 48 8.98 -2.42 -0.50
C GLY A 48 9.61 -1.02 -0.50
N LYS A 49 9.76 -0.33 -1.63
CA LYS A 49 10.38 1.01 -1.68
C LYS A 49 9.70 2.03 -0.75
N THR A 50 8.38 2.20 -0.88
CA THR A 50 7.59 3.10 -0.01
C THR A 50 7.67 2.66 1.44
N ALA A 51 7.50 1.36 1.69
CA ALA A 51 7.52 0.81 3.04
C ALA A 51 8.88 1.03 3.75
N LYS A 52 10.00 0.91 3.02
CA LYS A 52 11.35 1.19 3.53
C LYS A 52 11.51 2.65 3.94
N ALA A 53 11.07 3.59 3.09
CA ALA A 53 11.11 5.02 3.41
C ALA A 53 10.28 5.36 4.66
N VAL A 54 9.08 4.76 4.79
CA VAL A 54 8.25 4.91 5.99
C VAL A 54 8.96 4.35 7.21
N ARG A 55 9.56 3.15 7.12
CA ARG A 55 10.28 2.50 8.22
C ARG A 55 11.48 3.31 8.70
N GLU A 56 12.17 4.00 7.80
CA GLU A 56 13.30 4.89 8.18
C GLU A 56 12.86 6.04 9.09
N LYS A 57 11.68 6.63 8.87
CA LYS A 57 11.14 7.73 9.68
C LYS A 57 10.36 7.27 10.91
N LEU A 58 9.64 6.15 10.79
CA LEU A 58 8.75 5.61 11.82
C LEU A 58 9.17 4.18 12.22
N PRO A 59 10.41 3.99 12.72
CA PRO A 59 10.98 2.66 12.92
C PRO A 59 10.26 1.82 13.97
N LYS A 60 9.52 2.44 14.90
CA LYS A 60 8.82 1.73 15.99
C LYS A 60 7.35 1.44 15.71
N ALA A 61 6.79 1.95 14.61
CA ALA A 61 5.41 1.66 14.25
C ALA A 61 5.26 0.19 13.84
N HIS A 62 4.12 -0.42 14.15
CA HIS A 62 3.75 -1.71 13.57
C HIS A 62 3.23 -1.47 12.15
N PHE A 63 3.87 -2.05 11.14
CA PHE A 63 3.48 -1.91 9.74
C PHE A 63 2.75 -3.17 9.27
N ALA A 64 1.45 -3.05 9.01
CA ALA A 64 0.64 -4.12 8.45
C ALA A 64 0.11 -3.78 7.05
N THR A 65 -0.05 -4.81 6.21
CA THR A 65 -0.64 -4.69 4.87
C THR A 65 -1.72 -5.73 4.64
N VAL A 66 -2.59 -5.54 3.63
CA VAL A 66 -3.52 -6.61 3.23
C VAL A 66 -2.75 -7.65 2.41
N TYR A 67 -2.02 -7.22 1.40
CA TYR A 67 -1.24 -8.08 0.52
C TYR A 67 0.27 -7.84 0.62
N ALA A 68 1.06 -8.90 0.44
CA ALA A 68 2.50 -8.79 0.33
C ALA A 68 3.03 -9.58 -0.87
N LYS A 69 4.01 -9.01 -1.57
CA LYS A 69 4.80 -9.69 -2.59
C LYS A 69 6.20 -10.04 -2.07
N PRO A 70 6.88 -11.06 -2.62
CA PRO A 70 8.15 -11.55 -2.09
C PRO A 70 9.23 -10.47 -1.91
N LEU A 71 9.35 -9.50 -2.83
CA LEU A 71 10.39 -8.46 -2.75
C LEU A 71 10.15 -7.41 -1.65
N GLY A 72 8.90 -7.24 -1.23
CA GLY A 72 8.50 -6.26 -0.21
C GLY A 72 8.19 -6.88 1.14
N ARG A 73 8.01 -8.21 1.18
CA ARG A 73 7.51 -8.98 2.32
C ARG A 73 8.27 -8.74 3.62
N GLU A 74 9.59 -8.68 3.56
CA GLU A 74 10.48 -8.54 4.73
C GLU A 74 10.43 -7.15 5.40
N VAL A 75 9.81 -6.15 4.75
CA VAL A 75 9.74 -4.77 5.25
C VAL A 75 8.56 -4.56 6.22
N VAL A 76 7.53 -5.40 6.13
CA VAL A 76 6.29 -5.29 6.91
C VAL A 76 6.25 -6.31 8.04
N ASP A 77 5.64 -5.92 9.16
CA ASP A 77 5.54 -6.76 10.36
C ASP A 77 4.40 -7.78 10.23
N SER A 78 3.33 -7.43 9.52
CA SER A 78 2.18 -8.31 9.30
C SER A 78 1.56 -8.11 7.93
N PHE A 79 0.96 -9.17 7.39
CA PHE A 79 0.22 -9.16 6.14
C PHE A 79 -0.83 -10.28 6.19
N VAL A 80 -1.90 -10.16 5.40
CA VAL A 80 -2.98 -11.18 5.38
C VAL A 80 -2.73 -12.24 4.34
N THR A 81 -2.32 -11.85 3.12
CA THR A 81 -2.14 -12.79 2.00
C THR A 81 -0.88 -12.48 1.22
N GLU A 82 -0.06 -13.49 1.00
CA GLU A 82 1.08 -13.40 0.08
C GLU A 82 0.62 -13.73 -1.34
N VAL A 83 1.09 -12.97 -2.31
CA VAL A 83 0.83 -13.19 -3.74
C VAL A 83 2.14 -13.20 -4.52
N SER A 84 2.16 -13.80 -5.71
CA SER A 84 3.36 -13.81 -6.54
C SER A 84 3.75 -12.41 -7.00
N GLN A 85 5.04 -12.19 -7.26
CA GLN A 85 5.57 -10.89 -7.66
C GLN A 85 4.94 -10.36 -8.97
N ASP A 86 4.59 -11.26 -9.88
CA ASP A 86 3.96 -11.00 -11.18
C ASP A 86 2.43 -10.87 -11.11
N THR A 87 1.80 -11.13 -9.97
CA THR A 87 0.36 -10.95 -9.79
C THR A 87 0.00 -9.47 -9.85
N TRP A 88 -0.97 -9.12 -10.71
CA TRP A 88 -1.62 -7.82 -10.72
C TRP A 88 -2.90 -7.86 -9.90
N ILE A 89 -3.00 -7.02 -8.86
CA ILE A 89 -4.19 -6.94 -8.01
C ILE A 89 -5.07 -5.79 -8.52
N TYR A 90 -6.33 -6.08 -8.80
CA TYR A 90 -7.35 -5.05 -9.00
C TYR A 90 -8.05 -4.80 -7.67
N PHE A 91 -7.85 -3.62 -7.10
CA PHE A 91 -8.54 -3.28 -5.86
C PHE A 91 -9.96 -2.79 -6.13
N PRO A 92 -10.90 -3.03 -5.20
CA PRO A 92 -12.29 -2.59 -5.38
C PRO A 92 -12.45 -1.09 -5.63
N TRP A 93 -11.55 -0.25 -5.11
CA TRP A 93 -11.59 1.21 -5.31
C TRP A 93 -11.04 1.67 -6.67
N ASP A 94 -10.35 0.80 -7.41
CA ASP A 94 -9.90 1.05 -8.79
C ASP A 94 -10.91 0.56 -9.83
N MET A 95 -12.00 -0.09 -9.38
CA MET A 95 -13.01 -0.71 -10.22
C MET A 95 -14.30 0.10 -10.22
N GLU A 96 -15.02 0.08 -11.34
CA GLU A 96 -16.34 0.68 -11.46
C GLU A 96 -17.33 -0.33 -12.07
N LEU A 97 -18.59 -0.27 -11.63
CA LEU A 97 -19.66 -1.06 -12.23
C LEU A 97 -20.00 -0.51 -13.61
N SER A 98 -19.88 -1.35 -14.64
CA SER A 98 -20.22 -0.98 -16.02
C SER A 98 -21.19 -1.97 -16.66
N VAL A 99 -22.06 -1.46 -17.52
CA VAL A 99 -22.93 -2.29 -18.36
C VAL A 99 -22.06 -3.04 -19.35
N ASN A 100 -22.19 -4.36 -19.37
CA ASN A 100 -21.48 -5.22 -20.28
C ASN A 100 -22.43 -5.67 -21.41
N ALA A 101 -22.05 -5.40 -22.66
CA ALA A 101 -22.79 -5.91 -23.82
C ALA A 101 -22.83 -7.45 -23.79
N PRO A 102 -23.94 -8.08 -24.25
CA PRO A 102 -24.05 -9.53 -24.38
C PRO A 102 -22.88 -10.14 -25.16
N ILE A 103 -22.46 -11.35 -24.79
CA ILE A 103 -21.34 -12.04 -25.45
C ILE A 103 -21.58 -12.19 -26.97
N SER A 104 -22.83 -12.40 -27.39
CA SER A 104 -23.23 -12.50 -28.80
C SER A 104 -22.95 -11.25 -29.64
N GLU A 105 -22.81 -10.08 -29.01
CA GLU A 105 -22.57 -8.80 -29.70
C GLU A 105 -21.08 -8.43 -29.77
N ARG A 106 -20.20 -9.14 -29.04
CA ARG A 106 -18.75 -8.82 -28.97
C ARG A 106 -17.92 -9.36 -30.15
N ALA A 107 -18.48 -10.29 -30.93
CA ALA A 107 -17.75 -11.03 -31.96
C ALA A 107 -17.98 -10.53 -33.41
N ARG A 108 -18.50 -9.30 -33.58
CA ARG A 108 -18.67 -8.66 -34.89
C ARG A 108 -17.66 -7.56 -35.13
#